data_AF-A0A7C2A1K3-F1
#
_entry.id   AF-A0A7C2A1K3-F1
#
_cell.length_a   1.000
_cell.length_b   1.000
_cell.length_c   1.000
_cell.angle_alpha   90.00
_cell.angle_beta   90.00
_cell.angle_gamma   90.00
#
_symmetry.space_group_name_H-M   'P 1'
#
loop_
_entity.id
_entity.type
_entity.pdbx_description
1 polymer ?
#
loop_
_entity_poly.entity_id
_entity_poly.type
_entity_poly.pdbx_seq_one_letter_code
_entity_poly.pdbx_strand_id
1 'polypeptide(L)'
;MKVENTHTNRLIQPQTEHAKPVEKSQHAPEGNARPDALDGKDKASLSVRARLLVKARAAFEKTPEIRTDRVDSLREQIQTDNYIVPIDELATRLAARFGKE
;
A
#
# COMPACT_ATOMS: atom_id res chain seq x y z
N MET A 1 -33.15 39.55 -23.05
CA MET A 1 -32.07 40.11 -22.21
C MET A 1 -30.74 39.64 -22.79
N LYS A 2 -29.83 40.56 -23.12
CA LYS A 2 -28.48 40.24 -23.59
C LYS A 2 -27.60 39.99 -22.36
N VAL A 3 -27.02 38.81 -22.24
CA VAL A 3 -25.97 38.52 -21.26
C VAL A 3 -24.63 38.68 -21.96
N GLU A 4 -23.89 39.72 -21.57
CA GLU A 4 -22.54 39.99 -22.06
C GLU A 4 -21.55 39.13 -21.28
N ASN A 5 -20.79 38.30 -21.99
CA ASN A 5 -19.78 37.43 -21.41
C ASN A 5 -18.40 38.07 -21.58
N THR A 6 -18.06 38.98 -20.67
CA THR A 6 -16.79 39.71 -20.68
C THR A 6 -15.80 39.07 -19.69
N HIS A 7 -14.57 38.86 -20.19
CA HIS A 7 -13.31 38.50 -19.50
C HIS A 7 -12.87 37.04 -19.51
N THR A 8 -12.48 36.55 -20.69
CA THR A 8 -11.43 35.52 -20.80
C THR A 8 -10.09 36.14 -20.37
N ASN A 9 -9.76 36.04 -19.08
CA ASN A 9 -8.44 36.41 -18.60
C ASN A 9 -7.44 35.33 -19.03
N ARG A 10 -6.69 35.65 -20.08
CA ARG A 10 -5.65 34.84 -20.71
C ARG A 10 -4.51 34.65 -19.70
N LEU A 11 -4.37 33.44 -19.16
CA LEU A 11 -3.20 33.04 -18.37
C LEU A 11 -1.97 33.10 -19.29
N ILE A 12 -1.19 34.17 -19.18
CA ILE A 12 0.13 34.29 -19.78
C ILE A 12 1.07 33.40 -18.96
N GLN A 13 1.49 32.27 -19.52
CA GLN A 13 2.61 31.48 -18.99
C GLN A 13 3.93 32.14 -19.41
N PRO A 14 4.78 32.62 -18.48
CA PRO A 14 6.16 32.91 -18.81
C PRO A 14 6.97 31.60 -18.88
N GLN A 15 7.52 31.41 -20.07
CA GLN A 15 8.61 30.56 -20.52
C GLN A 15 9.37 29.72 -19.46
N THR A 16 9.44 28.42 -19.71
CA THR A 16 10.40 27.48 -19.11
C THR A 16 11.79 27.71 -19.70
N GLU A 17 12.55 28.67 -19.16
CA GLU A 17 13.93 28.95 -19.62
C GLU A 17 15.04 28.24 -18.83
N HIS A 18 14.73 27.43 -17.80
CA HIS A 18 15.76 26.77 -16.98
C HIS A 18 15.50 25.29 -16.67
N ALA A 19 15.13 24.50 -17.68
CA ALA A 19 15.26 23.04 -17.57
C ALA A 19 16.68 22.64 -18.03
N LYS A 20 17.63 22.57 -17.10
CA LYS A 20 18.96 22.00 -17.38
C LYS A 20 18.80 20.49 -17.62
N PRO A 21 19.23 19.93 -18.76
CA PRO A 21 19.26 18.48 -18.94
C PRO A 21 20.29 17.89 -17.96
N VAL A 22 19.86 16.93 -17.15
CA VAL A 22 20.76 16.15 -16.28
C VAL A 22 21.62 15.29 -17.20
N GLU A 23 22.85 15.74 -17.43
CA GLU A 23 23.87 14.98 -18.13
C GLU A 23 24.20 13.71 -17.35
N LYS A 24 24.12 12.60 -18.07
CA LYS A 24 24.33 11.23 -17.62
C LYS A 24 25.77 11.07 -17.17
N SER A 25 26.04 11.29 -15.89
CA SER A 25 27.34 11.04 -15.27
C SER A 25 27.61 9.54 -15.27
N GLN A 26 28.34 9.09 -16.29
CA GLN A 26 28.96 7.78 -16.34
C GLN A 26 30.15 7.77 -15.38
N HIS A 27 30.06 7.02 -14.29
CA HIS A 27 31.24 6.43 -13.65
C HIS A 27 30.91 5.01 -13.21
N ALA A 28 31.85 4.11 -13.54
CA ALA A 28 31.72 2.67 -13.60
C ALA A 28 32.10 1.98 -12.25
N PRO A 29 32.41 0.67 -12.17
CA PRO A 29 31.55 -0.31 -11.51
C PRO A 29 32.25 -1.08 -10.36
N GLU A 30 31.60 -1.29 -9.22
CA GLU A 30 32.07 -2.30 -8.25
C GLU A 30 30.90 -3.06 -7.59
N GLY A 31 30.95 -4.40 -7.70
CA GLY A 31 30.56 -5.27 -6.59
C GLY A 31 29.17 -5.93 -6.62
N ASN A 32 29.12 -7.12 -7.23
CA ASN A 32 28.36 -8.31 -6.83
C ASN A 32 26.90 -8.56 -7.30
N ALA A 33 26.82 -9.70 -8.00
CA ALA A 33 25.75 -10.70 -8.12
C ALA A 33 24.69 -10.53 -9.24
N ARG A 34 24.95 -11.26 -10.35
CA ARG A 34 23.94 -11.78 -11.28
C ARG A 34 23.03 -12.79 -10.57
N PRO A 35 21.75 -12.82 -10.93
CA PRO A 35 21.31 -13.89 -11.83
C PRO A 35 20.60 -13.32 -13.07
N ASP A 36 20.49 -14.15 -14.10
CA ASP A 36 19.88 -13.88 -15.42
C ASP A 36 20.68 -13.01 -16.38
N ALA A 37 21.57 -13.69 -17.10
CA ALA A 37 21.87 -13.35 -18.48
C ALA A 37 20.63 -13.62 -19.36
N LEU A 38 19.74 -12.63 -19.47
CA LEU A 38 18.82 -12.49 -20.59
C LEU A 38 19.28 -11.26 -21.35
N ASP A 39 19.86 -11.54 -22.51
CA ASP A 39 20.61 -10.62 -23.35
C ASP A 39 19.67 -9.64 -24.06
N GLY A 40 20.02 -8.35 -24.04
CA GLY A 40 19.45 -7.31 -24.94
C GLY A 40 18.18 -6.56 -24.53
N LYS A 41 17.64 -6.71 -23.31
CA LYS A 41 16.44 -5.94 -22.88
C LYS A 41 16.70 -5.11 -21.63
N ASP A 42 16.21 -3.87 -21.63
CA ASP A 42 16.29 -2.95 -20.50
C ASP A 42 15.74 -3.60 -19.23
N LYS A 43 16.51 -3.53 -18.15
CA LYS A 43 16.11 -4.05 -16.84
C LYS A 43 15.76 -2.89 -15.92
N ALA A 44 14.55 -2.94 -15.35
CA ALA A 44 14.15 -2.03 -14.28
C ALA A 44 14.22 -2.76 -12.92
N SER A 45 14.76 -2.08 -11.91
CA SER A 45 14.81 -2.58 -10.53
C SER A 45 14.12 -1.58 -9.59
N LEU A 46 13.48 -2.10 -8.54
CA LEU A 46 12.85 -1.26 -7.53
C LEU A 46 13.91 -0.52 -6.70
N SER A 47 13.68 0.77 -6.48
CA SER A 47 14.50 1.55 -5.56
C SER A 47 14.44 0.96 -4.15
N VAL A 48 15.47 1.22 -3.34
CA VAL A 48 15.51 0.77 -1.93
C VAL A 48 14.29 1.27 -1.15
N ARG A 49 13.87 2.53 -1.39
CA ARG A 49 12.69 3.13 -0.77
C ARG A 49 11.40 2.42 -1.19
N ALA A 50 11.25 2.09 -2.46
CA ALA A 50 10.09 1.34 -2.95
C ALA A 50 10.02 -0.06 -2.31
N ARG A 51 11.16 -0.75 -2.20
CA ARG A 51 11.24 -2.05 -1.51
C ARG A 51 10.84 -1.95 -0.03
N LEU A 52 11.24 -0.88 0.66
CA LEU A 52 10.85 -0.64 2.05
C LEU A 52 9.34 -0.42 2.18
N LEU A 53 8.75 0.42 1.32
CA LEU A 53 7.30 0.67 1.32
C LEU A 53 6.48 -0.59 1.02
N VAL A 54 6.93 -1.43 0.08
CA VAL A 54 6.27 -2.72 -0.21
C VAL A 54 6.27 -3.62 1.02
N LYS A 55 7.38 -3.69 1.76
CA LYS A 55 7.46 -4.46 3.02
C LYS A 55 6.52 -3.88 4.09
N ALA A 56 6.50 -2.56 4.26
CA ALA A 56 5.63 -1.88 5.22
C ALA A 56 4.14 -2.13 4.88
N ARG A 57 3.76 -2.04 3.61
CA ARG A 57 2.40 -2.36 3.16
C ARG A 57 2.05 -3.82 3.44
N ALA A 58 2.93 -4.76 3.11
CA ALA A 58 2.69 -6.18 3.40
C ALA A 58 2.54 -6.48 4.90
N ALA A 59 3.21 -5.73 5.77
CA ALA A 59 3.04 -5.83 7.22
C ALA A 59 1.71 -5.20 7.68
N PHE A 60 1.31 -4.08 7.09
CA PHE A 60 0.04 -3.42 7.36
C PHE A 60 -1.16 -4.30 6.96
N GLU A 61 -1.15 -4.90 5.77
CA GLU A 61 -2.20 -5.81 5.29
C GLU A 61 -2.34 -7.08 6.15
N LYS A 62 -1.24 -7.52 6.77
CA LYS A 62 -1.24 -8.65 7.72
C LYS A 62 -1.73 -8.26 9.10
N THR A 63 -1.76 -6.97 9.42
CA THR A 63 -2.32 -6.50 10.68
C THR A 63 -3.84 -6.53 10.53
N PRO A 64 -4.55 -7.38 11.30
CA PRO A 64 -6.00 -7.37 11.23
C PRO A 64 -6.50 -5.97 11.60
N GLU A 65 -7.36 -5.40 10.77
CA GLU A 65 -8.04 -4.15 11.07
C GLU A 65 -8.92 -4.40 12.32
N ILE A 66 -8.40 -3.98 13.47
CA ILE A 66 -9.11 -4.11 14.74
C ILE A 66 -10.26 -3.12 14.67
N ARG A 67 -11.46 -3.62 14.38
CA ARG A 67 -12.70 -2.86 14.53
C ARG A 67 -12.96 -2.68 16.02
N THR A 68 -12.34 -1.65 16.59
CA THR A 68 -12.42 -1.29 18.02
C THR A 68 -13.86 -1.29 18.50
N ASP A 69 -14.76 -0.71 17.71
CA ASP A 69 -16.19 -0.61 18.02
C ASP A 69 -16.84 -1.99 18.22
N ARG A 70 -16.45 -2.98 17.40
CA ARG A 70 -16.94 -4.36 17.55
C ARG A 70 -16.40 -5.01 18.81
N VAL A 71 -15.12 -4.80 19.11
CA VAL A 71 -14.50 -5.35 20.33
C VAL A 71 -15.15 -4.77 21.57
N ASP A 72 -15.43 -3.47 21.58
CA ASP A 72 -16.04 -2.80 22.72
C ASP A 72 -17.49 -3.25 22.92
N SER A 73 -18.27 -3.43 21.84
CA SER A 73 -19.63 -4.00 21.93
C SER A 73 -19.63 -5.43 22.50
N LEU A 74 -18.65 -6.26 22.12
CA LEU A 74 -18.51 -7.62 22.65
C LEU A 74 -18.09 -7.61 24.12
N ARG A 75 -17.19 -6.69 24.51
CA ARG A 75 -16.78 -6.52 25.91
C ARG A 75 -17.95 -6.14 26.80
N GLU A 76 -18.81 -5.23 26.34
CA GLU A 76 -20.02 -4.83 27.07
C GLU A 76 -20.98 -6.02 27.25
N GLN A 77 -21.19 -6.83 26.21
CA GLN A 77 -22.01 -8.06 26.30
C GLN A 77 -21.44 -9.06 27.31
N ILE A 78 -20.12 -9.19 27.40
CA ILE A 78 -19.46 -10.06 28.38
C ILE A 78 -19.64 -9.50 29.80
N GLN A 79 -19.44 -8.20 30.01
CA GLN A 79 -19.59 -7.56 31.31
C GLN A 79 -21.02 -7.61 31.85
N THR A 80 -22.00 -7.66 30.96
CA THR A 80 -23.43 -7.74 31.28
C THR A 80 -23.94 -9.18 31.38
N ASP A 81 -23.04 -10.18 31.31
CA ASP A 81 -23.37 -11.63 31.27
C ASP A 81 -24.38 -12.01 30.15
N ASN A 82 -24.52 -11.18 29.13
CA ASN A 82 -25.44 -11.38 28.01
C ASN A 82 -24.74 -11.97 26.77
N TYR A 83 -23.45 -12.28 26.88
CA TYR A 83 -22.70 -12.88 25.78
C TYR A 83 -22.97 -14.38 25.68
N ILE A 84 -23.74 -14.78 24.66
CA ILE A 84 -23.99 -16.19 24.35
C ILE A 84 -22.84 -16.73 23.51
N VAL A 85 -22.14 -17.75 24.03
CA VAL A 85 -21.06 -18.41 23.31
C VAL A 85 -21.65 -19.28 22.19
N PRO A 86 -21.33 -19.04 20.90
CA PRO A 86 -21.79 -19.89 19.80
C PRO A 86 -20.99 -21.20 19.78
N ILE A 87 -21.52 -22.24 20.43
CA ILE A 87 -20.84 -23.52 20.61
C ILE A 87 -20.55 -24.22 19.27
N ASP A 88 -21.46 -24.16 18.31
CA ASP A 88 -21.29 -24.80 17.00
C ASP A 88 -20.12 -24.19 16.20
N GLU A 89 -20.03 -22.86 16.20
CA GLU A 89 -18.91 -22.15 15.57
C GLU A 89 -17.59 -22.45 16.30
N LEU A 90 -17.62 -22.49 17.63
CA LEU A 90 -16.46 -22.82 18.45
C LEU A 90 -15.95 -24.23 18.13
N ALA A 91 -16.85 -25.22 18.12
CA ALA A 91 -16.53 -26.61 17.80
C ALA A 91 -15.95 -26.74 16.39
N THR A 92 -16.56 -26.08 15.40
CA THR A 92 -16.08 -26.06 14.02
C THR A 92 -14.66 -25.50 13.91
N ARG A 93 -14.37 -24.39 14.60
CA ARG A 93 -13.03 -23.76 14.60
C ARG A 93 -11.99 -24.61 15.31
N LEU A 94 -12.36 -25.25 16.42
CA LEU A 94 -11.47 -26.16 17.15
C LEU A 94 -11.15 -27.40 16.31
N ALA A 95 -12.16 -28.02 15.70
CA ALA A 95 -11.98 -29.16 14.80
C ALA A 95 -11.14 -28.78 13.57
N ALA A 96 -11.35 -27.62 12.96
CA ALA A 96 -10.54 -27.17 11.83
C ALA A 96 -9.06 -26.94 12.19
N ARG A 97 -8.79 -26.54 13.44
CA ARG A 97 -7.44 -26.23 13.92
C ARG A 97 -6.68 -27.47 14.43
N PHE A 98 -7.38 -28.40 15.07
CA PHE A 98 -6.78 -29.53 15.78
C PHE A 98 -7.21 -30.92 15.27
N GLY A 99 -8.22 -31.00 14.40
CA GLY A 99 -8.77 -32.26 13.87
C GLY A 99 -8.15 -32.73 12.56
N LYS A 100 -7.04 -32.13 12.11
CA LYS A 100 -6.20 -32.68 11.03
C LYS A 100 -5.08 -33.50 11.66
N GLU A 101 -5.38 -34.77 11.93
CA GLU A 101 -4.38 -35.85 12.02
C GLU A 101 -4.69 -36.88 10.93
#